data_AF-A0A8K0KCG2-F1
#
_entry.id   AF-A0A8K0KCG2-F1
#
_cell.length_a   1.000
_cell.length_b   1.000
_cell.length_c   1.000
_cell.angle_alpha   90.00
_cell.angle_beta   90.00
_cell.angle_gamma   90.00
#
_symmetry.space_group_name_H-M   'P 1'
#
loop_
_entity.id
_entity.type
_entity.pdbx_description
1 polymer ?
#
loop_
_entity_poly.entity_id
_entity_poly.type
_entity_poly.pdbx_seq_one_letter_code
_entity_poly.pdbx_strand_id
1 'polypeptide(L)'
;MKFCNVKSASSGSKPYEGQNKVTKYHYYPHNQHIYLLPECAIQQVCNAVYVRLNHTQPLCACPSRYKDPCSASLNVDDQHSMELVTDIRKKPLTMVKTCEVSSEMRECRAPRDWSLLALQNIRTGKSHYLVICRCPYGSVLGEY
;
A
#
# COMPACT_ATOMS: atom_id res chain seq x y z
N MET A 1 6.02 -15.02 5.89
CA MET A 1 6.83 -13.80 6.12
C MET A 1 6.02 -12.85 6.99
N LYS A 2 6.57 -12.41 8.13
CA LYS A 2 5.94 -11.41 8.99
C LYS A 2 6.49 -10.04 8.59
N PHE A 3 5.64 -9.04 8.42
CA PHE A 3 6.02 -7.79 7.75
C PHE A 3 5.98 -6.54 8.65
N CYS A 4 5.93 -6.64 9.98
CA CYS A 4 6.24 -5.48 10.84
C CYS A 4 7.19 -5.91 11.95
N ASN A 5 8.43 -5.40 11.93
CA ASN A 5 9.30 -5.43 13.11
C ASN A 5 9.13 -4.12 13.88
N VAL A 6 8.34 -4.17 14.95
CA VAL A 6 8.18 -3.04 15.86
C VAL A 6 9.34 -3.06 16.86
N LYS A 7 10.48 -2.47 16.49
CA LYS A 7 11.44 -2.01 17.51
C LYS A 7 10.96 -0.63 17.96
N SER A 8 10.43 -0.55 19.18
CA SER A 8 10.04 0.72 19.81
C SER A 8 11.25 1.65 19.85
N ALA A 9 11.28 2.66 18.98
CA ALA A 9 12.09 3.84 19.17
C ALA A 9 11.24 4.86 19.94
N SER A 10 11.67 5.16 21.16
CA SER A 10 11.02 6.09 22.06
C SER A 10 11.12 7.55 21.59
N SER A 11 9.96 8.23 21.64
CA SER A 11 9.74 9.67 21.87
C SER A 11 9.91 10.66 20.70
N GLY A 12 8.93 11.58 20.60
CA GLY A 12 9.07 12.88 19.95
C GLY A 12 8.02 13.17 18.86
N SER A 13 6.78 13.43 19.24
CA SER A 13 5.72 13.93 18.36
C SER A 13 6.00 15.36 17.88
N LYS A 14 5.83 15.61 16.57
CA LYS A 14 5.41 16.91 16.03
C LYS A 14 4.37 16.70 14.93
N PRO A 15 3.21 17.40 14.97
CA PRO A 15 2.26 17.38 13.87
C PRO A 15 2.81 18.27 12.75
N TYR A 16 3.09 17.69 11.58
CA TYR A 16 3.39 18.48 10.38
C TYR A 16 2.07 18.88 9.73
N GLU A 17 1.60 20.06 10.13
CA GLU A 17 0.60 20.84 9.41
C GLU A 17 1.28 21.47 8.19
N GLY A 18 1.10 20.83 7.04
CA GLY A 18 1.60 21.31 5.75
C GLY A 18 0.48 21.21 4.74
N GLN A 19 -0.19 22.33 4.49
CA GLN A 19 -1.14 22.53 3.39
C GLN A 19 -0.40 22.34 2.06
N ASN A 20 -0.22 21.11 1.61
CA ASN A 20 0.20 20.80 0.26
C ASN A 20 -1.04 20.45 -0.56
N LYS A 21 -1.31 21.29 -1.56
CA LYS A 21 -2.38 21.13 -2.53
C LYS A 21 -2.37 19.68 -3.04
N VAL A 22 -3.45 18.95 -2.74
CA VAL A 22 -3.72 17.59 -3.22
C VAL A 22 -3.35 17.53 -4.70
N THR A 23 -2.30 16.79 -5.03
CA THR A 23 -1.81 16.79 -6.41
C THR A 23 -2.83 16.10 -7.29
N LYS A 24 -3.35 16.88 -8.25
CA LYS A 24 -4.36 16.48 -9.24
C LYS A 24 -3.93 15.18 -9.92
N TYR A 25 -4.77 14.15 -9.81
CA TYR A 25 -4.63 12.80 -10.38
C TYR A 25 -3.67 12.74 -11.58
N HIS A 26 -2.51 12.11 -11.39
CA HIS A 26 -1.67 11.69 -12.51
C HIS A 26 -2.34 10.46 -13.15
N TYR A 27 -3.21 10.73 -14.13
CA TYR A 27 -3.72 9.74 -15.07
C TYR A 27 -2.53 9.21 -15.89
N TYR A 28 -1.85 8.18 -15.40
CA TYR A 28 -0.91 7.43 -16.22
C TYR A 28 -1.73 6.53 -17.16
N PRO A 29 -1.66 6.74 -18.48
CA PRO A 29 -2.48 6.04 -19.46
C PRO A 29 -1.93 4.64 -19.75
N HIS A 30 -1.57 3.89 -18.72
CA HIS A 30 -1.31 2.46 -18.87
C HIS A 30 -2.62 1.71 -18.65
N ASN A 31 -3.50 1.81 -19.65
CA ASN A 31 -4.35 0.71 -20.08
C ASN A 31 -5.20 0.01 -18.99
N GLN A 32 -5.71 0.74 -18.00
CA GLN A 32 -6.68 0.16 -17.04
C GLN A 32 -7.96 -0.34 -17.74
N HIS A 33 -8.24 0.12 -18.96
CA HIS A 33 -9.36 -0.34 -19.79
C HIS A 33 -9.03 -1.56 -20.68
N ILE A 34 -7.76 -1.99 -20.81
CA ILE A 34 -7.37 -3.11 -21.69
C ILE A 34 -7.38 -4.45 -20.95
N TYR A 35 -7.25 -4.43 -19.63
CA TYR A 35 -7.36 -5.62 -18.81
C TYR A 35 -8.76 -5.66 -18.21
N LEU A 36 -9.54 -6.70 -18.50
CA LEU A 36 -10.67 -7.08 -17.64
C LEU A 36 -10.10 -7.49 -16.28
N LEU A 37 -9.75 -6.51 -15.46
CA LEU A 37 -9.30 -6.73 -14.09
C LEU A 37 -10.51 -7.16 -13.26
N PRO A 38 -10.33 -8.15 -12.37
CA PRO A 38 -11.38 -8.46 -11.40
C PRO A 38 -11.59 -7.25 -10.48
N GLU A 39 -12.80 -7.13 -9.95
CA GLU A 39 -13.08 -6.18 -8.88
C GLU A 39 -12.26 -6.52 -7.62
N CYS A 40 -11.74 -5.50 -6.93
CA CYS A 40 -10.97 -5.68 -5.70
C CYS A 40 -11.88 -6.12 -4.54
N ALA A 41 -11.41 -7.10 -3.77
CA ALA A 41 -11.96 -7.36 -2.44
C ALA A 41 -11.59 -6.23 -1.47
N ILE A 42 -12.28 -6.19 -0.32
CA ILE A 42 -11.98 -5.24 0.76
C ILE A 42 -10.52 -5.47 1.22
N GLN A 43 -9.81 -4.37 1.48
CA GLN A 43 -8.40 -4.36 1.92
C GLN A 43 -7.41 -4.99 0.93
N GLN A 44 -7.85 -5.29 -0.29
CA GLN A 44 -6.97 -5.82 -1.32
C GLN A 44 -6.12 -4.71 -1.93
N VAL A 45 -4.85 -5.03 -2.19
CA VAL A 45 -3.96 -4.14 -2.94
C VAL A 45 -4.47 -4.05 -4.38
N CYS A 46 -4.80 -2.84 -4.82
CA CYS A 46 -5.30 -2.57 -6.16
C CYS A 46 -4.17 -2.30 -7.17
N ASN A 47 -3.09 -1.65 -6.73
CA ASN A 47 -1.86 -1.47 -7.52
C ASN A 47 -0.61 -1.77 -6.67
N ALA A 48 0.39 -2.39 -7.29
CA ALA A 48 1.76 -2.48 -6.76
C ALA A 48 2.67 -1.51 -7.53
N VAL A 49 3.27 -0.56 -6.83
CA VAL A 49 4.09 0.51 -7.40
C VAL A 49 5.56 0.26 -7.06
N TYR A 50 6.35 -0.12 -8.06
CA TYR A 50 7.78 -0.36 -7.94
C TYR A 50 8.54 0.95 -8.17
N VAL A 51 8.80 1.67 -7.07
CA VAL A 51 9.29 3.06 -7.08
C VAL A 51 10.59 3.21 -7.88
N ARG A 52 11.55 2.29 -7.72
CA ARG A 52 12.83 2.33 -8.44
C ARG A 52 12.72 2.06 -9.94
N LEU A 53 11.73 1.27 -10.34
CA LEU A 53 11.50 0.89 -11.73
C LEU A 53 10.52 1.85 -12.42
N ASN A 54 9.97 2.82 -11.70
CA ASN A 54 8.88 3.68 -12.16
C ASN A 54 7.77 2.86 -12.86
N HIS A 55 7.42 1.73 -12.25
CA HIS A 55 6.50 0.76 -12.83
C HIS A 55 5.35 0.50 -11.87
N THR A 56 4.13 0.59 -12.38
CA THR A 56 2.92 0.27 -11.64
C THR A 56 2.28 -0.97 -12.25
N GLN A 57 2.14 -2.01 -11.43
CA GLN A 57 1.45 -3.24 -11.79
C GLN A 57 0.03 -3.20 -11.24
N PRO A 58 -1.00 -3.13 -12.11
CA PRO A 58 -2.38 -3.23 -11.67
C PRO A 58 -2.75 -4.67 -11.28
N LEU A 59 -3.48 -4.82 -10.19
CA LEU A 59 -3.89 -6.13 -9.65
C LEU A 59 -5.41 -6.35 -9.73
N CYS A 60 -6.19 -5.32 -9.44
CA CYS A 60 -7.65 -5.35 -9.49
C CYS A 60 -8.22 -3.93 -9.69
N ALA A 61 -9.49 -3.84 -10.10
CA ALA A 61 -10.21 -2.57 -10.24
C ALA A 61 -10.99 -2.23 -8.96
N CYS A 62 -10.91 -0.98 -8.51
CA CYS A 62 -11.70 -0.55 -7.35
C CYS A 62 -13.20 -0.60 -7.67
N PRO A 63 -14.04 -1.11 -6.75
CA PRO A 63 -15.49 -1.12 -6.90
C PRO A 63 -16.07 0.29 -7.10
N SER A 64 -17.21 0.40 -7.81
CA SER A 64 -17.85 1.69 -8.14
C SER A 64 -18.31 2.53 -6.94
N ARG A 65 -18.29 1.97 -5.73
CA ARG A 65 -18.59 2.72 -4.49
C ARG A 65 -17.49 3.72 -4.12
N TYR A 66 -16.26 3.51 -4.61
CA TYR A 66 -15.18 4.48 -4.46
C TYR A 66 -15.30 5.52 -5.55
N LYS A 67 -15.12 6.80 -5.18
CA LYS A 67 -15.28 7.92 -6.10
C LYS A 67 -14.26 7.92 -7.23
N ASP A 68 -13.04 7.47 -6.92
CA ASP A 68 -11.89 7.53 -7.82
C ASP A 68 -11.33 6.14 -8.11
N PRO A 69 -10.71 5.94 -9.29
CA PRO A 69 -10.02 4.69 -9.62
C PRO A 69 -8.79 4.50 -8.72
N CYS A 70 -8.28 3.26 -8.66
CA CYS A 70 -7.07 2.95 -7.91
C CYS A 70 -5.90 3.85 -8.35
N SER A 71 -5.31 4.57 -7.39
CA SER A 71 -4.18 5.48 -7.64
C SER A 71 -2.99 4.74 -8.25
N ALA A 72 -2.43 5.30 -9.32
CA ALA A 72 -1.19 4.84 -9.95
C ALA A 72 0.02 5.73 -9.63
N SER A 73 -0.15 6.71 -8.72
CA SER A 73 0.87 7.71 -8.40
C SER A 73 2.07 7.09 -7.67
N LEU A 74 3.26 7.64 -7.90
CA LEU A 74 4.47 7.34 -7.12
C LEU A 74 4.49 8.09 -5.77
N ASN A 75 3.58 9.05 -5.58
CA ASN A 75 3.48 9.84 -4.35
C ASN A 75 2.62 9.14 -3.29
N VAL A 76 2.86 9.49 -2.02
CA VAL A 76 2.13 8.99 -0.84
C VAL A 76 1.01 9.93 -0.38
N ASP A 77 0.85 11.10 -1.01
CA ASP A 77 -0.13 12.13 -0.65
C ASP A 77 -1.56 11.80 -1.06
N ASP A 78 -1.76 10.70 -1.78
CA ASP A 78 -3.07 10.21 -2.22
C ASP A 78 -3.88 9.53 -1.11
N GLN A 79 -3.35 9.42 0.12
CA GLN A 79 -3.98 8.78 1.29
C GLN A 79 -4.30 7.29 1.12
N HIS A 80 -4.01 6.70 -0.03
CA HIS A 80 -4.27 5.31 -0.40
C HIS A 80 -2.99 4.48 -0.49
N SER A 81 -1.88 5.05 -0.01
CA SER A 81 -0.53 4.50 -0.14
C SER A 81 -0.02 3.86 1.14
N MET A 82 0.66 2.73 1.00
CA MET A 82 1.51 2.18 2.06
C MET A 82 2.88 1.81 1.52
N GLU A 83 3.90 2.37 2.15
CA GLU A 83 5.29 2.16 1.79
C GLU A 83 5.80 0.84 2.35
N LEU A 84 6.29 -0.04 1.47
CA LEU A 84 6.94 -1.28 1.85
C LEU A 84 8.46 -1.03 1.98
N VAL A 85 8.86 -0.68 3.20
CA VAL A 85 10.25 -0.33 3.53
C VAL A 85 10.98 -1.55 4.10
N THR A 86 12.01 -2.04 3.43
CA THR A 86 12.80 -3.21 3.87
C THR A 86 14.21 -2.87 4.38
N ASP A 87 14.69 -1.64 4.16
CA ASP A 87 16.06 -1.22 4.47
C ASP A 87 16.10 -0.21 5.65
N ILE A 88 17.18 -0.25 6.42
CA ILE A 88 17.57 0.69 7.49
C ILE A 88 17.68 2.12 6.93
N ARG A 89 17.99 2.27 5.63
CA ARG A 89 17.97 3.56 4.91
C ARG A 89 16.57 4.14 4.71
N LYS A 90 15.51 3.43 5.14
CA LYS A 90 14.10 3.84 5.15
C LYS A 90 13.51 4.25 3.80
N LYS A 91 14.11 3.83 2.68
CA LYS A 91 13.56 4.09 1.34
C LYS A 91 12.66 2.93 0.90
N PRO A 92 11.39 3.16 0.57
CA PRO A 92 10.53 2.10 0.04
C PRO A 92 11.04 1.63 -1.32
N LEU A 93 11.14 0.31 -1.49
CA LEU A 93 11.41 -0.30 -2.79
C LEU A 93 10.11 -0.44 -3.59
N THR A 94 9.05 -0.78 -2.86
CA THR A 94 7.71 -0.98 -3.38
C THR A 94 6.74 -0.19 -2.52
N MET A 95 5.70 0.33 -3.12
CA MET A 95 4.56 0.94 -2.46
C MET A 95 3.31 0.21 -2.92
N VAL A 96 2.41 -0.10 -2.00
CA VAL A 96 1.12 -0.71 -2.31
C VAL A 96 0.02 0.33 -2.24
N LYS A 97 -0.98 0.19 -3.11
CA LYS A 97 -2.15 1.07 -3.16
C LYS A 97 -3.40 0.27 -2.83
N THR A 98 -4.29 0.84 -2.03
CA THR A 98 -5.59 0.24 -1.66
C THR A 98 -6.74 1.13 -2.11
N CYS A 99 -7.93 0.56 -2.27
CA CYS A 99 -9.12 1.36 -2.58
C CYS A 99 -9.60 2.13 -1.35
N GLU A 100 -9.39 1.57 -0.16
CA GLU A 100 -9.67 2.19 1.13
C GLU A 100 -8.59 3.20 1.51
N VAL A 101 -8.98 4.19 2.31
CA VAL A 101 -8.06 5.18 2.86
C VAL A 101 -7.16 4.50 3.89
N SER A 102 -5.85 4.71 3.76
CA SER A 102 -4.84 4.10 4.63
C SER A 102 -5.03 4.42 6.12
N SER A 103 -5.57 5.59 6.45
CA SER A 103 -5.83 6.03 7.83
C SER A 103 -6.97 5.28 8.52
N GLU A 104 -7.91 4.72 7.75
CA GLU A 104 -9.00 3.89 8.30
C GLU A 104 -8.50 2.50 8.73
N MET A 105 -7.30 2.12 8.28
CA MET A 105 -6.69 0.86 8.66
C MET A 105 -6.15 0.92 10.08
N ARG A 106 -6.50 -0.09 10.87
CA ARG A 106 -6.01 -0.25 12.25
C ARG A 106 -4.48 -0.35 12.27
N GLU A 107 -3.86 0.07 13.37
CA GLU A 107 -2.44 -0.18 13.60
C GLU A 107 -2.16 -1.66 13.88
N CYS A 108 -1.00 -2.13 13.44
CA CYS A 108 -0.52 -3.49 13.72
C CYS A 108 -0.09 -3.62 15.18
N ARG A 109 -0.58 -4.65 15.88
CA ARG A 109 -0.14 -5.05 17.22
C ARG A 109 0.96 -6.08 17.13
N ALA A 110 2.18 -5.69 17.50
CA ALA A 110 3.27 -6.64 17.63
C ALA A 110 3.04 -7.59 18.81
N PRO A 111 3.44 -8.88 18.72
CA PRO A 111 3.99 -9.59 17.55
C PRO A 111 2.92 -10.36 16.74
N ARG A 112 1.63 -10.10 17.00
CA ARG A 112 0.51 -10.93 16.51
C ARG A 112 0.09 -10.57 15.09
N ASP A 113 0.15 -9.30 14.74
CA ASP A 113 -0.35 -8.80 13.47
C ASP A 113 0.73 -8.75 12.39
N TRP A 114 0.28 -8.83 11.13
CA TRP A 114 1.09 -8.67 9.93
C TRP A 114 0.48 -7.55 9.08
N SER A 115 1.29 -6.64 8.56
CA SER A 115 0.79 -5.54 7.71
C SER A 115 0.28 -6.02 6.37
N LEU A 116 1.06 -6.89 5.72
CA LEU A 116 0.77 -7.41 4.39
C LEU A 116 0.66 -8.93 4.43
N LEU A 117 -0.39 -9.47 3.81
CA LEU A 117 -0.57 -10.90 3.62
C LEU A 117 -0.56 -11.20 2.12
N ALA A 118 0.28 -12.15 1.72
CA ALA A 118 0.30 -12.67 0.35
C ALA A 118 -0.43 -14.02 0.32
N LEU A 119 -1.52 -14.09 -0.42
CA LEU A 119 -2.32 -15.29 -0.63
C LEU A 119 -2.12 -15.79 -2.06
N GLN A 120 -1.64 -17.01 -2.23
CA GLN A 120 -1.53 -17.61 -3.55
C GLN A 120 -2.79 -18.40 -3.87
N ASN A 121 -3.39 -18.11 -5.02
CA ASN A 121 -4.47 -18.92 -5.55
C ASN A 121 -3.88 -20.22 -6.10
N ILE A 122 -4.18 -21.36 -5.46
CA ILE A 122 -3.64 -22.67 -5.85
C ILE A 122 -4.03 -23.10 -7.27
N ARG A 123 -5.16 -22.59 -7.79
CA ARG A 123 -5.67 -22.96 -9.12
C ARG A 123 -5.03 -22.13 -10.23
N THR A 124 -4.78 -20.85 -9.99
CA THR A 124 -4.27 -19.92 -11.02
C THR A 124 -2.80 -19.57 -10.84
N GLY A 125 -2.19 -19.93 -9.71
CA GLY A 125 -0.84 -19.52 -9.31
C GLY A 125 -0.69 -18.03 -8.99
N LYS A 126 -1.75 -17.22 -9.14
CA LYS A 126 -1.72 -15.76 -8.93
C LYS A 126 -1.67 -15.42 -7.45
N SER A 127 -0.88 -14.41 -7.11
CA SER A 127 -0.80 -13.86 -5.75
C SER A 127 -1.75 -12.69 -5.57
N HIS A 128 -2.50 -12.71 -4.49
CA HIS A 128 -3.34 -11.62 -4.01
C HIS A 128 -2.68 -11.05 -2.75
N TYR A 129 -2.61 -9.73 -2.65
CA TYR A 129 -2.04 -9.07 -1.50
C TYR A 129 -3.15 -8.35 -0.73
N LEU A 130 -3.23 -8.60 0.57
CA LEU A 130 -4.15 -7.94 1.49
C LEU A 130 -3.37 -7.10 2.48
N VAL A 131 -3.86 -5.89 2.74
CA VAL A 131 -3.35 -5.04 3.81
C VAL A 131 -4.23 -5.21 5.04
N ILE A 132 -3.69 -5.80 6.10
CA ILE A 132 -4.47 -6.13 7.31
C ILE A 132 -4.40 -5.01 8.34
N CYS A 133 -3.27 -4.30 8.39
CA CYS A 133 -3.02 -3.20 9.31
C CYS A 133 -1.87 -2.32 8.82
N ARG A 134 -1.82 -1.08 9.32
CA ARG A 134 -0.70 -0.16 9.08
C ARG A 134 0.39 -0.34 10.14
N CYS A 135 1.65 -0.45 9.73
CA CYS A 135 2.74 -0.42 10.71
C CYS A 135 2.87 1.02 11.27
N PRO A 136 3.29 1.19 12.54
CA PRO A 136 3.63 2.50 13.09
C PRO A 136 4.74 3.19 12.28
N TYR A 137 4.74 4.53 12.25
CA TYR A 137 5.75 5.30 11.52
C TYR A 137 7.18 4.92 11.96
N GLY A 138 8.06 4.71 10.98
CA GLY A 138 9.45 4.32 11.22
C GLY A 138 9.68 2.83 11.45
N SER A 139 8.63 2.00 11.39
CA SER A 139 8.77 0.53 11.37
C SER A 139 9.32 0.06 10.02
N VAL A 140 10.07 -1.04 10.04
CA VAL A 140 10.64 -1.66 8.82
C VAL A 140 9.99 -3.03 8.64
N LEU A 141 9.71 -3.39 7.38
CA LEU A 141 9.37 -4.75 6.98
C LEU A 141 10.62 -5.62 7.14
N GLY A 142 10.65 -6.47 8.16
CA GLY A 142 11.74 -7.40 8.39
C GLY A 142 11.22 -8.78 8.70
N GLU A 143 11.93 -9.81 8.23
CA GLU A 143 11.72 -11.18 8.69
C GLU A 143 12.18 -11.31 10.16
N TYR A 144 11.48 -12.17 10.91
CA TYR A 144 12.00 -12.73 12.16
C TYR A 144 12.70 -14.03 11.82
#